data_AF-A0A0S6VYC4-F1
#
_entry.id   AF-A0A0S6VYC4-F1
#
_cell.length_a   1.000
_cell.length_b   1.000
_cell.length_c   1.000
_cell.angle_alpha   90.00
_cell.angle_beta   90.00
_cell.angle_gamma   90.00
#
_symmetry.space_group_name_H-M   'P 1'
#
loop_
_entity.id
_entity.type
_entity.pdbx_description
1 polymer ?
#
loop_
_entity_poly.entity_id
_entity_poly.type
_entity_poly.pdbx_seq_one_letter_code
_entity_poly.pdbx_strand_id
1 'polypeptide(L)'
;MKTRLFCYLFALLAAYGLKAHYSRATSDGLDWILRPTTVLVERVSGLDFEYERGEGYLSRERRIVIAPACAGVNFMIAAFGMTLFSYLHLMPTAATTLLWTAGSLLGAYLLTIAVNALRIVVALRLYASGVVFFYANPAQLHRLEGIAVYLTALCLAFWLAERVACNIVNSPLGRGWGWVPDKKDAYNILPTPCPSQEGNALRKFLLLPLLWYLAITLLVPLLNPNFHGDRARFAEHALTIAAACAVIALLAALARKRLFPRFSLDFICRLWHERQ
;
A
#
# COMPACT_ATOMS: atom_id res chain seq x y z
N MET A 1 24.75 -10.76 -1.36
CA MET A 1 24.86 -9.28 -1.49
C MET A 1 24.49 -8.78 -2.89
N LYS A 2 25.11 -9.29 -3.97
CA LYS A 2 24.84 -8.85 -5.37
C LYS A 2 23.36 -8.91 -5.78
N THR A 3 22.66 -10.01 -5.50
CA THR A 3 21.24 -10.19 -5.86
C THR A 3 20.31 -9.15 -5.21
N ARG A 4 20.54 -8.82 -3.93
CA ARG A 4 19.72 -7.81 -3.22
C ARG A 4 19.90 -6.42 -3.82
N LEU A 5 21.15 -6.05 -4.14
CA LEU A 5 21.44 -4.77 -4.80
C LEU A 5 20.73 -4.68 -6.16
N PHE A 6 20.81 -5.74 -6.96
CA PHE A 6 20.08 -5.83 -8.23
C PHE A 6 18.57 -5.63 -8.04
N CYS A 7 17.97 -6.27 -7.04
CA CYS A 7 16.54 -6.15 -6.75
C CYS A 7 16.15 -4.74 -6.27
N TYR A 8 16.99 -4.06 -5.48
CA TYR A 8 16.76 -2.65 -5.11
C TYR A 8 16.82 -1.73 -6.34
N LEU A 9 17.81 -1.91 -7.20
CA LEU A 9 17.93 -1.13 -8.44
C LEU A 9 16.74 -1.38 -9.38
N PHE A 10 16.36 -2.64 -9.56
CA PHE A 10 15.15 -3.01 -10.30
C PHE A 10 13.93 -2.28 -9.75
N ALA A 11 13.76 -2.25 -8.42
CA ALA A 11 12.60 -1.61 -7.81
C ALA A 11 12.55 -0.10 -8.05
N LEU A 12 13.69 0.59 -7.96
CA LEU A 12 13.79 2.02 -8.26
C LEU A 12 13.47 2.29 -9.74
N LEU A 13 14.02 1.48 -10.65
CA LEU A 13 13.76 1.61 -12.09
C LEU A 13 12.30 1.30 -12.43
N ALA A 14 11.71 0.27 -11.83
CA ALA A 14 10.31 -0.08 -12.01
C ALA A 14 9.39 1.02 -11.47
N ALA A 15 9.66 1.54 -10.27
CA ALA A 15 8.90 2.65 -9.69
C ALA A 15 8.97 3.91 -10.56
N TYR A 16 10.17 4.27 -11.05
CA TYR A 16 10.36 5.39 -11.96
C TYR A 16 9.64 5.16 -13.29
N GLY A 17 9.81 3.99 -13.91
CA GLY A 17 9.21 3.64 -15.20
C GLY A 17 7.68 3.62 -15.14
N LEU A 18 7.10 2.98 -14.12
CA LEU A 18 5.65 3.01 -13.85
C LEU A 18 5.16 4.44 -13.69
N LYS A 19 5.91 5.27 -12.96
CA LYS A 19 5.52 6.65 -12.72
C LYS A 19 5.59 7.51 -13.98
N ALA A 20 6.63 7.33 -14.79
CA ALA A 20 6.83 8.04 -16.05
C ALA A 20 5.82 7.63 -17.13
N HIS A 21 5.45 6.35 -17.17
CA HIS A 21 4.35 5.86 -18.02
C HIS A 21 3.02 6.44 -17.58
N TYR A 22 2.69 6.30 -16.29
CA TYR A 22 1.44 6.80 -15.71
C TYR A 22 1.23 8.31 -15.88
N SER A 23 2.29 9.11 -15.82
CA SER A 23 2.17 10.57 -15.98
C SER A 23 1.85 11.02 -17.41
N ARG A 24 2.00 10.15 -18.41
CA ARG A 24 1.74 10.43 -19.83
C ARG A 24 0.63 9.58 -20.44
N ALA A 25 0.23 8.50 -19.78
CA ALA A 25 -0.72 7.54 -20.31
C ALA A 25 -2.16 8.09 -20.29
N THR A 26 -2.88 7.86 -21.38
CA THR A 26 -4.35 7.92 -21.43
C THR A 26 -4.95 6.64 -20.83
N SER A 27 -6.27 6.56 -20.77
CA SER A 27 -7.00 5.39 -20.30
C SER A 27 -6.59 4.11 -21.03
N ASP A 28 -6.31 4.20 -22.34
CA ASP A 28 -5.86 3.06 -23.15
C ASP A 28 -4.53 2.47 -22.64
N GLY A 29 -3.59 3.34 -22.23
CA GLY A 29 -2.29 2.92 -21.68
C GLY A 29 -2.36 2.36 -20.25
N LEU A 30 -3.51 2.49 -19.59
CA LEU A 30 -3.74 2.03 -18.21
C LEU A 30 -4.82 0.94 -18.12
N ASP A 31 -5.27 0.41 -19.26
CA ASP A 31 -6.33 -0.60 -19.29
C ASP A 31 -5.99 -1.85 -18.45
N TRP A 32 -4.70 -2.24 -18.42
CA TRP A 32 -4.20 -3.37 -17.63
C TRP A 32 -4.47 -3.28 -16.12
N ILE A 33 -4.72 -2.07 -15.58
CA ILE A 33 -5.09 -1.86 -14.17
C ILE A 33 -6.51 -1.31 -14.03
N LEU A 34 -6.98 -0.50 -14.99
CA LEU A 34 -8.33 0.04 -14.99
C LEU A 34 -9.37 -1.06 -15.22
N ARG A 35 -9.20 -1.90 -16.24
CA ARG A 35 -10.13 -2.98 -16.56
C ARG A 35 -10.42 -3.93 -15.40
N PRO A 36 -9.41 -4.56 -14.76
CA PRO A 36 -9.69 -5.45 -13.63
C PRO A 36 -10.29 -4.70 -12.43
N THR A 37 -9.95 -3.42 -12.24
CA THR A 37 -10.60 -2.58 -11.22
C THR A 37 -12.07 -2.37 -11.55
N THR A 38 -12.40 -1.97 -12.79
CA THR A 38 -13.78 -1.73 -13.24
C THR A 38 -14.63 -2.97 -13.07
N VAL A 39 -14.14 -4.15 -13.49
CA VAL A 39 -14.85 -5.43 -13.31
C VAL A 39 -15.17 -5.69 -11.84
N LEU A 40 -14.28 -5.35 -10.92
CA LEU A 40 -14.53 -5.51 -9.49
C LEU A 40 -15.55 -4.47 -8.98
N VAL A 41 -15.48 -3.23 -9.46
CA VAL A 41 -16.47 -2.19 -9.15
C VAL A 41 -17.86 -2.58 -9.64
N GLU A 42 -18.00 -3.08 -10.88
CA GLU A 42 -19.26 -3.55 -11.45
C GLU A 42 -19.88 -4.64 -10.57
N ARG A 43 -19.08 -5.66 -10.20
CA ARG A 43 -19.54 -6.76 -9.34
C ARG A 43 -20.03 -6.29 -7.97
N VAL A 44 -19.40 -5.26 -7.38
CA VAL A 44 -19.73 -4.81 -6.03
C VAL A 44 -20.84 -3.75 -6.02
N SER A 45 -20.90 -2.90 -7.05
CA SER A 45 -21.84 -1.78 -7.15
C SER A 45 -23.12 -2.13 -7.92
N GLY A 46 -23.09 -3.16 -8.77
CA GLY A 46 -24.19 -3.51 -9.68
C GLY A 46 -24.39 -2.49 -10.81
N LEU A 47 -23.43 -1.60 -11.04
CA LEU A 47 -23.44 -0.66 -12.17
C LEU A 47 -22.74 -1.26 -13.38
N ASP A 48 -23.15 -0.84 -14.56
CA ASP A 48 -22.47 -1.16 -15.81
C ASP A 48 -21.54 -0.01 -16.24
N PHE A 49 -20.35 -0.37 -16.73
CA PHE A 49 -19.39 0.58 -17.28
C PHE A 49 -18.98 0.21 -18.71
N GLU A 50 -19.18 1.14 -19.64
CA GLU A 50 -18.76 1.02 -21.02
C GLU A 50 -17.37 1.63 -21.21
N TYR A 51 -16.49 0.96 -21.96
CA TYR A 51 -15.20 1.53 -22.32
C TYR A 51 -15.33 2.56 -23.45
N GLU A 52 -14.81 3.77 -23.23
CA GLU A 52 -14.73 4.84 -24.20
C GLU A 52 -13.25 5.22 -24.41
N ARG A 53 -12.84 5.33 -25.67
CA ARG A 53 -11.44 5.58 -26.02
C ARG A 53 -10.95 6.92 -25.48
N GLY A 54 -9.76 6.94 -24.89
CA GLY A 54 -9.15 8.13 -24.31
C GLY A 54 -9.74 8.60 -22.97
N GLU A 55 -11.03 8.36 -22.71
CA GLU A 55 -11.75 8.81 -21.50
C GLU A 55 -11.72 7.76 -20.38
N GLY A 56 -11.84 6.47 -20.72
CA GLY A 56 -11.84 5.36 -19.76
C GLY A 56 -13.19 4.66 -19.67
N TYR A 57 -13.59 4.22 -18.47
CA TYR A 57 -14.82 3.46 -18.28
C TYR A 57 -15.95 4.37 -17.78
N LEU A 58 -17.03 4.51 -18.54
CA LEU A 58 -18.15 5.40 -18.24
C LEU A 58 -19.42 4.63 -17.89
N SER A 59 -20.09 5.08 -16.83
CA SER A 59 -21.46 4.69 -16.52
C SER A 59 -22.40 5.85 -16.85
N ARG A 60 -23.21 5.69 -17.91
CA ARG A 60 -24.12 6.74 -18.41
C ARG A 60 -25.26 7.05 -17.43
N GLU A 61 -25.74 6.02 -16.72
CA GLU A 61 -26.84 6.14 -15.75
C GLU A 61 -26.44 7.02 -14.55
N ARG A 62 -25.24 6.82 -14.02
CA ARG A 62 -24.74 7.56 -12.84
C ARG A 62 -23.89 8.78 -13.21
N ARG A 63 -23.55 8.97 -14.49
CA ARG A 63 -22.61 10.00 -15.01
C ARG A 63 -21.24 9.95 -14.33
N ILE A 64 -20.67 8.75 -14.22
CA ILE A 64 -19.41 8.50 -13.53
C ILE A 64 -18.39 7.95 -14.51
N VAL A 65 -17.16 8.45 -14.42
CA VAL A 65 -16.03 7.99 -15.22
C VAL A 65 -14.94 7.43 -14.31
N ILE A 66 -14.46 6.23 -14.62
CA ILE A 66 -13.25 5.65 -14.06
C ILE A 66 -12.11 6.01 -15.03
N ALA A 67 -11.48 7.15 -14.76
CA ALA A 67 -10.44 7.76 -15.57
C ALA A 67 -9.02 7.39 -15.07
N PRO A 68 -7.93 7.82 -15.73
CA PRO A 68 -6.55 7.56 -15.29
C PRO A 68 -6.27 7.94 -13.83
N ALA A 69 -6.91 8.99 -13.31
CA ALA A 69 -6.80 9.40 -11.90
C ALA A 69 -7.29 8.33 -10.90
N CYS A 70 -8.13 7.41 -11.37
CA CYS A 70 -8.62 6.26 -10.64
C CYS A 70 -7.75 5.01 -10.87
N ALA A 71 -6.59 5.06 -11.52
CA ALA A 71 -5.82 3.84 -11.79
C ALA A 71 -5.07 3.29 -10.56
N GLY A 72 -4.88 4.09 -9.51
CA GLY A 72 -4.20 3.65 -8.29
C GLY A 72 -2.69 3.39 -8.44
N VAL A 73 -2.05 3.74 -9.57
CA VAL A 73 -0.62 3.44 -9.83
C VAL A 73 0.31 4.03 -8.76
N ASN A 74 0.03 5.23 -8.26
CA ASN A 74 0.79 5.82 -7.15
C ASN A 74 0.73 4.94 -5.88
N PHE A 75 -0.44 4.41 -5.56
CA PHE A 75 -0.60 3.49 -4.43
C PHE A 75 0.15 2.18 -4.69
N MET A 76 0.12 1.65 -5.91
CA MET A 76 0.88 0.46 -6.29
C MET A 76 2.39 0.65 -6.06
N ILE A 77 2.94 1.79 -6.50
CA ILE A 77 4.36 2.12 -6.30
C ILE A 77 4.68 2.24 -4.81
N ALA A 78 3.82 2.92 -4.03
CA ALA A 78 4.00 3.05 -2.59
C ALA A 78 3.97 1.68 -1.87
N ALA A 79 3.00 0.83 -2.20
CA ALA A 79 2.85 -0.51 -1.62
C ALA A 79 4.03 -1.43 -2.00
N PHE A 80 4.45 -1.40 -3.26
CA PHE A 80 5.60 -2.17 -3.74
C PHE A 80 6.89 -1.71 -3.05
N GLY A 81 7.17 -0.40 -3.06
CA GLY A 81 8.34 0.17 -2.41
C GLY A 81 8.36 -0.13 -0.90
N MET A 82 7.24 0.13 -0.22
CA MET A 82 7.12 -0.14 1.21
C MET A 82 7.42 -1.61 1.54
N THR A 83 6.77 -2.57 0.87
CA THR A 83 6.96 -3.99 1.21
C THR A 83 8.36 -4.49 0.82
N LEU A 84 8.92 -4.03 -0.30
CA LEU A 84 10.23 -4.45 -0.74
C LEU A 84 11.34 -3.88 0.16
N PHE A 85 11.43 -2.56 0.29
CA PHE A 85 12.53 -1.91 1.02
C PHE A 85 12.52 -2.24 2.51
N SER A 86 11.34 -2.50 3.08
CA SER A 86 11.21 -2.85 4.50
C SER A 86 11.72 -4.25 4.85
N TYR A 87 11.70 -5.20 3.92
CA TYR A 87 11.91 -6.61 4.27
C TYR A 87 12.89 -7.37 3.36
N LEU A 88 13.29 -6.82 2.21
CA LEU A 88 14.23 -7.49 1.30
C LEU A 88 15.59 -7.77 1.97
N HIS A 89 16.02 -6.91 2.89
CA HIS A 89 17.27 -7.09 3.64
C HIS A 89 17.26 -8.33 4.54
N LEU A 90 16.07 -8.81 4.93
CA LEU A 90 15.89 -10.02 5.74
C LEU A 90 16.03 -11.30 4.92
N MET A 91 15.88 -11.25 3.59
CA MET A 91 15.82 -12.43 2.74
C MET A 91 17.19 -13.14 2.63
N PRO A 92 17.37 -14.34 3.21
CA PRO A 92 18.68 -14.95 3.41
C PRO A 92 19.34 -15.44 2.11
N THR A 93 18.55 -15.98 1.18
CA THR A 93 19.04 -16.59 -0.07
C THR A 93 18.66 -15.77 -1.30
N ALA A 94 19.35 -16.02 -2.41
CA ALA A 94 19.01 -15.41 -3.70
C ALA A 94 17.60 -15.79 -4.16
N ALA A 95 17.19 -17.05 -3.96
CA ALA A 95 15.85 -17.52 -4.27
C ALA A 95 14.77 -16.77 -3.47
N THR A 96 14.94 -16.65 -2.15
CA THR A 96 14.00 -15.88 -1.31
C THR A 96 14.00 -14.40 -1.65
N THR A 97 15.15 -13.85 -2.07
CA THR A 97 15.25 -12.45 -2.51
C THR A 97 14.42 -12.20 -3.77
N LEU A 98 14.54 -13.08 -4.78
CA LEU A 98 13.78 -12.98 -6.02
C LEU A 98 12.29 -13.24 -5.79
N LEU A 99 11.95 -14.26 -4.98
CA LEU A 99 10.57 -14.59 -4.63
C LEU A 99 9.91 -13.45 -3.85
N TRP A 100 10.60 -12.83 -2.90
CA TRP A 100 10.11 -11.66 -2.18
C TRP A 100 9.88 -10.49 -3.13
N THR A 101 10.82 -10.23 -4.05
CA THR A 101 10.69 -9.14 -5.02
C THR A 101 9.47 -9.33 -5.94
N ALA A 102 9.32 -10.53 -6.52
CA ALA A 102 8.18 -10.87 -7.36
C ALA A 102 6.86 -10.85 -6.57
N GLY A 103 6.87 -11.41 -5.35
CA GLY A 103 5.72 -11.43 -4.46
C GLY A 103 5.28 -10.03 -4.01
N SER A 104 6.23 -9.14 -3.71
CA SER A 104 5.96 -7.72 -3.39
C SER A 104 5.32 -6.99 -4.58
N LEU A 105 5.81 -7.20 -5.81
CA LEU A 105 5.26 -6.55 -7.00
C LEU A 105 3.85 -7.06 -7.31
N LEU A 106 3.68 -8.39 -7.34
CA LEU A 106 2.37 -9.02 -7.57
C LEU A 106 1.37 -8.65 -6.49
N GLY A 107 1.79 -8.72 -5.22
CA GLY A 107 0.98 -8.34 -4.07
C GLY A 107 0.55 -6.87 -4.13
N ALA A 108 1.45 -5.95 -4.50
CA ALA A 108 1.12 -4.55 -4.68
C ALA A 108 0.09 -4.33 -5.82
N TYR A 109 0.25 -5.03 -6.95
CA TYR A 109 -0.71 -4.96 -8.05
C TYR A 109 -2.11 -5.44 -7.65
N LEU A 110 -2.21 -6.64 -7.06
CA LEU A 110 -3.50 -7.20 -6.61
C LEU A 110 -4.14 -6.34 -5.53
N LEU A 111 -3.35 -5.86 -4.57
CA LEU A 111 -3.82 -4.94 -3.53
C LEU A 111 -4.33 -3.64 -4.15
N THR A 112 -3.68 -3.13 -5.19
CA THR A 112 -4.11 -1.90 -5.85
C THR A 112 -5.48 -2.08 -6.50
N ILE A 113 -5.71 -3.17 -7.23
CA ILE A 113 -7.03 -3.47 -7.80
C ILE A 113 -8.11 -3.48 -6.71
N ALA A 114 -7.89 -4.23 -5.62
CA ALA A 114 -8.87 -4.36 -4.55
C ALA A 114 -9.15 -3.04 -3.82
N VAL A 115 -8.09 -2.34 -3.41
CA VAL A 115 -8.18 -1.09 -2.63
C VAL A 115 -8.77 0.03 -3.48
N ASN A 116 -8.39 0.10 -4.75
CA ASN A 116 -8.88 1.13 -5.63
C ASN A 116 -10.33 0.87 -6.09
N ALA A 117 -10.74 -0.39 -6.26
CA ALA A 117 -12.16 -0.71 -6.44
C ALA A 117 -12.98 -0.32 -5.20
N LEU A 118 -12.48 -0.63 -3.98
CA LEU A 118 -13.12 -0.20 -2.74
C LEU A 118 -13.25 1.33 -2.68
N ARG A 119 -12.19 2.06 -3.01
CA ARG A 119 -12.17 3.52 -3.06
C ARG A 119 -13.25 4.08 -3.98
N ILE A 120 -13.37 3.53 -5.20
CA ILE A 120 -14.41 3.93 -6.15
C ILE A 120 -15.80 3.64 -5.55
N VAL A 121 -16.04 2.43 -5.05
CA VAL A 121 -17.35 2.05 -4.46
C VAL A 121 -17.71 2.92 -3.25
N VAL A 122 -16.75 3.25 -2.38
CA VAL A 122 -16.98 4.14 -1.25
C VAL A 122 -17.34 5.54 -1.75
N ALA A 123 -16.64 6.07 -2.75
CA ALA A 123 -16.98 7.33 -3.38
C ALA A 123 -18.40 7.33 -3.98
N LEU A 124 -18.81 6.25 -4.66
CA LEU A 124 -20.18 6.07 -5.17
C LEU A 124 -21.22 6.17 -4.05
N ARG A 125 -20.99 5.46 -2.94
CA ARG A 125 -21.92 5.43 -1.81
C ARG A 125 -21.98 6.76 -1.06
N LEU A 126 -20.85 7.45 -0.88
CA LEU A 126 -20.80 8.78 -0.29
C LEU A 126 -21.53 9.83 -1.13
N TYR A 127 -21.44 9.71 -2.45
CA TYR A 127 -22.20 10.55 -3.37
C TYR A 127 -23.71 10.28 -3.25
N ALA A 128 -24.11 9.02 -3.18
CA ALA A 128 -25.52 8.62 -3.05
C ALA A 128 -26.15 8.98 -1.69
N SER A 129 -25.38 9.02 -0.60
CA SER A 129 -25.90 9.31 0.74
C SER A 129 -26.17 10.79 1.02
N GLY A 130 -25.86 11.68 0.07
CA GLY A 130 -26.00 13.13 0.27
C GLY A 130 -24.98 13.71 1.25
N VAL A 131 -23.99 12.94 1.73
CA VAL A 131 -22.90 13.47 2.58
C VAL A 131 -22.10 14.56 1.85
N VAL A 132 -22.05 14.49 0.52
CA VAL A 132 -21.49 15.53 -0.35
C VAL A 132 -22.22 16.88 -0.17
N PHE A 133 -23.50 16.92 0.20
CA PHE A 133 -24.22 18.16 0.49
C PHE A 133 -23.74 18.85 1.79
N PHE A 134 -23.25 18.09 2.77
CA PHE A 134 -22.73 18.63 4.03
C PHE A 134 -21.28 19.13 3.91
N TYR A 135 -20.54 18.67 2.91
CA TYR A 135 -19.18 19.13 2.62
C TYR A 135 -19.18 20.13 1.46
N ALA A 136 -18.71 21.35 1.71
CA ALA A 136 -18.72 22.44 0.71
C ALA A 136 -17.89 22.16 -0.56
N ASN A 137 -17.03 21.13 -0.60
CA ASN A 137 -16.19 20.80 -1.75
C ASN A 137 -16.08 19.28 -2.01
N PRO A 138 -16.76 18.75 -3.05
CA PRO A 138 -16.71 17.34 -3.43
C PRO A 138 -15.29 16.82 -3.71
N ALA A 139 -14.42 17.68 -4.26
CA ALA A 139 -13.04 17.31 -4.55
C ALA A 139 -12.20 17.14 -3.28
N GLN A 140 -12.50 17.88 -2.20
CA GLN A 140 -11.85 17.67 -0.90
C GLN A 140 -12.29 16.36 -0.27
N LEU A 141 -13.59 16.04 -0.30
CA LEU A 141 -14.11 14.79 0.25
C LEU A 141 -13.49 13.57 -0.46
N HIS A 142 -13.43 13.59 -1.80
CA HIS A 142 -12.79 12.53 -2.57
C HIS A 142 -11.29 12.38 -2.26
N ARG A 143 -10.58 13.48 -1.98
CA ARG A 143 -9.17 13.41 -1.54
C ARG A 143 -9.03 12.80 -0.15
N LEU A 144 -9.86 13.21 0.81
CA LEU A 144 -9.83 12.67 2.18
C LEU A 144 -10.18 11.18 2.22
N GLU A 145 -11.20 10.80 1.46
CA GLU A 145 -11.61 9.40 1.25
C GLU A 145 -10.44 8.57 0.70
N GLY A 146 -9.79 9.04 -0.37
CA GLY A 146 -8.60 8.39 -0.93
C GLY A 146 -7.46 8.25 0.07
N ILE A 147 -7.15 9.29 0.85
CA ILE A 147 -6.10 9.24 1.89
C ILE A 147 -6.44 8.18 2.94
N ALA A 148 -7.69 8.17 3.42
CA ALA A 148 -8.14 7.22 4.43
C ALA A 148 -8.03 5.77 3.93
N VAL A 149 -8.60 5.47 2.77
CA VAL A 149 -8.59 4.12 2.19
C VAL A 149 -7.16 3.64 1.92
N TYR A 150 -6.32 4.47 1.31
CA TYR A 150 -4.95 4.10 0.96
C TYR A 150 -4.04 3.95 2.18
N LEU A 151 -4.09 4.87 3.14
CA LEU A 151 -3.23 4.78 4.32
C LEU A 151 -3.60 3.57 5.18
N THR A 152 -4.90 3.30 5.36
CA THR A 152 -5.35 2.09 6.06
C THR A 152 -4.87 0.82 5.35
N ALA A 153 -4.99 0.76 4.02
CA ALA A 153 -4.52 -0.39 3.26
C ALA A 153 -3.00 -0.57 3.33
N LEU A 154 -2.20 0.50 3.28
CA LEU A 154 -0.75 0.42 3.44
C LEU A 154 -0.35 -0.10 4.83
N CYS A 155 -1.01 0.37 5.90
CA CYS A 155 -0.76 -0.13 7.24
C CYS A 155 -1.05 -1.64 7.35
N LEU A 156 -2.18 -2.10 6.80
CA LEU A 156 -2.53 -3.53 6.77
C LEU A 156 -1.53 -4.34 5.95
N ALA A 157 -1.14 -3.84 4.78
CA ALA A 157 -0.16 -4.48 3.91
C ALA A 157 1.23 -4.57 4.54
N PHE A 158 1.66 -3.53 5.26
CA PHE A 158 2.92 -3.53 6.00
C PHE A 158 2.95 -4.64 7.05
N TRP A 159 1.91 -4.74 7.87
CA TRP A 159 1.79 -5.79 8.88
C TRP A 159 1.66 -7.20 8.30
N LEU A 160 0.97 -7.35 7.16
CA LEU A 160 0.88 -8.64 6.49
C LEU A 160 2.24 -9.04 5.92
N ALA A 161 2.92 -8.12 5.23
CA ALA A 161 4.26 -8.34 4.70
C ALA A 161 5.25 -8.71 5.81
N GLU A 162 5.20 -8.07 6.97
CA GLU A 162 6.02 -8.44 8.12
C GLU A 162 5.89 -9.93 8.48
N ARG A 163 4.65 -10.41 8.60
CA ARG A 163 4.36 -11.80 8.96
C ARG A 163 4.84 -12.77 7.89
N VAL A 164 4.61 -12.44 6.62
CA VAL A 164 5.08 -13.27 5.51
C VAL A 164 6.62 -13.29 5.48
N ALA A 165 7.28 -12.16 5.68
CA ALA A 165 8.74 -12.07 5.74
C ALA A 165 9.31 -12.93 6.87
N CYS A 166 8.76 -12.79 8.09
CA CYS A 166 9.16 -13.62 9.22
C CYS A 166 8.93 -15.12 8.98
N ASN A 167 7.79 -15.48 8.38
CA ASN A 167 7.51 -16.87 8.04
C ASN A 167 8.52 -17.41 7.04
N ILE A 168 8.88 -16.64 6.00
CA ILE A 168 9.88 -17.06 5.00
C ILE A 168 11.24 -17.26 5.67
N VAL A 169 11.70 -16.29 6.47
CA VAL A 169 13.01 -16.35 7.14
C VAL A 169 13.10 -17.56 8.08
N ASN A 170 12.01 -17.86 8.80
CA ASN A 170 11.96 -18.99 9.74
C ASN A 170 11.53 -20.32 9.10
N SER A 171 11.26 -20.36 7.80
CA SER A 171 10.91 -21.58 7.05
C SER A 171 12.15 -22.31 6.53
N PRO A 172 12.03 -23.60 6.12
CA PRO A 172 13.12 -24.31 5.43
C PRO A 172 13.65 -23.58 4.18
N LEU A 173 12.78 -22.84 3.46
CA LEU A 173 13.16 -22.02 2.31
C LEU A 173 14.15 -20.90 2.70
N GLY A 174 13.98 -20.30 3.87
CA GLY A 174 14.89 -19.31 4.42
C GLY A 174 16.21 -19.93 4.89
N ARG A 175 16.17 -21.14 5.44
CA ARG A 175 17.36 -21.84 5.96
C ARG A 175 18.24 -22.48 4.88
N GLY A 176 17.72 -22.64 3.66
CA GLY A 176 18.46 -23.14 2.49
C GLY A 176 18.22 -24.63 2.22
N TRP A 177 18.38 -25.03 0.96
CA TRP A 177 18.22 -26.43 0.55
C TRP A 177 19.27 -27.32 1.21
N GLY A 178 18.84 -28.45 1.81
CA GLY A 178 19.73 -29.35 2.54
C GLY A 178 20.03 -28.95 3.99
N TRP A 179 19.36 -27.90 4.51
CA TRP A 179 19.47 -27.56 5.92
C TRP A 179 18.81 -28.65 6.78
N VAL A 180 19.63 -29.36 7.55
CA VAL A 180 19.21 -30.29 8.60
C VAL A 180 19.71 -29.71 9.91
N PRO A 181 18.84 -29.43 10.90
CA PRO A 181 19.31 -29.00 12.21
C PRO A 181 20.15 -30.13 12.80
N ASP A 182 21.35 -29.81 13.29
CA ASP A 182 22.08 -30.75 14.12
C ASP A 182 21.19 -31.08 15.34
N LYS A 183 21.14 -32.35 15.77
CA LYS A 183 20.31 -32.80 16.90
C LYS A 183 20.61 -32.01 18.19
N LYS A 184 21.82 -31.46 18.31
CA LYS A 184 22.25 -30.60 19.42
C LYS A 184 21.83 -29.11 19.28
N ASP A 185 21.51 -28.67 18.07
CA ASP A 185 21.12 -27.27 17.82
C ASP A 185 19.60 -27.11 17.70
N ALA A 186 18.85 -28.20 17.49
CA ALA A 186 17.39 -28.18 17.33
C ALA A 186 16.64 -27.48 18.49
N TYR A 187 17.16 -27.52 19.72
CA TYR A 187 16.58 -26.86 20.89
C TYR A 187 17.10 -25.43 21.14
N ASN A 188 18.16 -24.99 20.44
CA ASN A 188 18.80 -23.68 20.60
C ASN A 188 18.55 -22.72 19.43
N ILE A 189 17.86 -23.15 18.37
CA ILE A 189 17.51 -22.27 17.24
C ILE A 189 16.37 -21.35 17.67
N LEU A 190 16.75 -20.20 18.20
CA LEU A 190 15.80 -19.13 18.42
C LEU A 190 15.32 -18.59 17.06
N PRO A 191 14.01 -18.43 16.86
CA PRO A 191 13.45 -17.81 15.66
C PRO A 191 14.03 -16.42 15.50
N THR A 192 14.31 -16.01 14.26
CA THR A 192 14.77 -14.64 14.01
C THR A 192 13.66 -13.68 14.43
N PRO A 193 13.90 -12.77 15.38
CA PRO A 193 12.85 -11.93 15.94
C PRO A 193 12.28 -11.00 14.86
N CYS A 194 10.95 -10.91 14.80
CA CYS A 194 10.26 -10.01 13.87
C CYS A 194 10.47 -8.55 14.27
N PRO A 195 10.54 -7.59 13.32
CA PRO A 195 10.66 -6.17 13.64
C PRO A 195 9.54 -5.65 14.56
N SER A 196 8.38 -6.30 14.57
CA SER A 196 7.23 -6.03 15.44
C SER A 196 7.48 -6.36 16.90
N GLN A 197 8.52 -7.13 17.23
CA GLN A 197 8.87 -7.47 18.62
C GLN A 197 9.72 -6.38 19.29
N GLU A 198 10.16 -5.36 18.55
CA GLU A 198 10.86 -4.22 19.11
C GLU A 198 9.91 -3.24 19.83
N GLY A 199 10.38 -2.59 20.90
CA GLY A 199 9.61 -1.59 21.67
C GLY A 199 9.06 -0.40 20.86
N ASN A 200 9.54 -0.21 19.63
CA ASN A 200 9.12 0.85 18.71
C ASN A 200 8.17 0.37 17.58
N ALA A 201 7.64 -0.85 17.65
CA ALA A 201 6.82 -1.46 16.61
C ALA A 201 5.62 -0.61 16.17
N LEU A 202 4.92 0.04 17.11
CA LEU A 202 3.79 0.92 16.79
C LEU A 202 4.21 2.13 15.94
N ARG A 203 5.37 2.71 16.25
CA ARG A 203 5.92 3.84 15.48
C ARG A 203 6.26 3.39 14.07
N LYS A 204 6.93 2.24 13.89
CA LYS A 204 7.26 1.70 12.56
C LYS A 204 5.99 1.38 11.75
N PHE A 205 5.00 0.76 12.39
CA PHE A 205 3.72 0.39 11.77
C PHE A 205 2.94 1.59 11.21
N LEU A 206 3.05 2.77 11.80
CA LEU A 206 2.37 3.98 11.31
C LEU A 206 3.28 4.85 10.44
N LEU A 207 4.52 5.09 10.87
CA LEU A 207 5.42 6.04 10.22
C LEU A 207 5.92 5.53 8.87
N LEU A 208 6.17 4.23 8.71
CA LEU A 208 6.74 3.73 7.46
C LEU A 208 5.72 3.70 6.32
N PRO A 209 4.47 3.20 6.51
CA PRO A 209 3.39 3.39 5.54
C PRO A 209 3.14 4.86 5.20
N LEU A 210 3.11 5.72 6.22
CA LEU A 210 2.92 7.15 6.04
C LEU A 210 4.06 7.78 5.22
N LEU A 211 5.30 7.43 5.51
CA LEU A 211 6.47 7.94 4.78
C LEU A 211 6.40 7.56 3.31
N TRP A 212 6.07 6.30 2.99
CA TRP A 212 5.92 5.86 1.61
C TRP A 212 4.76 6.53 0.89
N TYR A 213 3.62 6.70 1.58
CA TYR A 213 2.49 7.44 1.06
C TYR A 213 2.88 8.88 0.71
N LEU A 214 3.43 9.61 1.68
CA LEU A 214 3.87 11.00 1.52
C LEU A 214 4.95 11.13 0.45
N ALA A 215 5.91 10.20 0.40
CA ALA A 215 6.98 10.22 -0.59
C ALA A 215 6.39 10.21 -2.00
N ILE A 216 5.48 9.27 -2.30
CA ILE A 216 4.90 9.18 -3.64
C ILE A 216 3.92 10.33 -3.93
N THR A 217 3.14 10.79 -2.94
CA THR A 217 2.17 11.86 -3.17
C THR A 217 2.79 13.26 -3.26
N LEU A 218 3.90 13.51 -2.56
CA LEU A 218 4.51 14.84 -2.45
C LEU A 218 5.78 15.01 -3.30
N LEU A 219 6.63 13.97 -3.47
CA LEU A 219 7.81 14.13 -4.32
C LEU A 219 7.43 14.34 -5.79
N VAL A 220 6.34 13.73 -6.25
CA VAL A 220 5.95 13.80 -7.66
C VAL A 220 5.62 15.23 -8.10
N PRO A 221 4.77 16.00 -7.40
CA PRO A 221 4.55 17.42 -7.73
C PRO A 221 5.82 18.25 -7.64
N LEU A 222 6.67 18.00 -6.64
CA LEU A 222 7.93 18.74 -6.42
C LEU A 222 8.97 18.52 -7.53
N LEU A 223 8.97 17.34 -8.14
CA LEU A 223 9.87 16.99 -9.24
C LEU A 223 9.36 17.47 -10.61
N ASN A 224 8.19 18.13 -10.68
CA ASN A 224 7.67 18.66 -11.93
C ASN A 224 8.44 19.95 -12.31
N PRO A 225 9.14 20.01 -13.45
CA PRO A 225 9.89 21.20 -13.86
C PRO A 225 9.00 22.43 -14.11
N ASN A 226 7.71 22.24 -14.38
CA ASN A 226 6.75 23.33 -14.60
C ASN A 226 6.17 23.90 -13.30
N PHE A 227 6.75 23.59 -12.14
CA PHE A 227 6.29 24.00 -10.81
C PHE A 227 6.62 25.45 -10.43
N HIS A 228 6.71 26.33 -11.42
CA HIS A 228 7.12 27.73 -11.23
C HIS A 228 6.00 28.67 -10.79
N GLY A 229 4.76 28.18 -10.62
CA GLY A 229 3.58 29.05 -10.53
C GLY A 229 2.99 29.38 -9.16
N ASP A 230 3.00 28.49 -8.15
CA ASP A 230 2.30 28.79 -6.89
C ASP A 230 2.73 27.90 -5.71
N ARG A 231 3.89 28.24 -5.12
CA ARG A 231 4.41 27.55 -3.91
C ARG A 231 3.41 27.60 -2.74
N ALA A 232 2.55 28.61 -2.68
CA ALA A 232 1.52 28.74 -1.66
C ALA A 232 0.40 27.70 -1.83
N ARG A 233 -0.14 27.51 -3.05
CA ARG A 233 -1.12 26.45 -3.33
C ARG A 233 -0.55 25.05 -3.10
N PHE A 234 0.73 24.84 -3.38
CA PHE A 234 1.40 23.57 -3.04
C PHE A 234 1.50 23.37 -1.54
N ALA A 235 1.92 24.39 -0.80
CA ALA A 235 2.04 24.32 0.65
C ALA A 235 0.68 24.04 1.30
N GLU A 236 -0.40 24.70 0.85
CA GLU A 236 -1.78 24.42 1.28
C GLU A 236 -2.19 22.98 0.98
N HIS A 237 -1.88 22.48 -0.22
CA HIS A 237 -2.16 21.09 -0.60
C HIS A 237 -1.39 20.08 0.26
N ALA A 238 -0.09 20.31 0.47
CA ALA A 238 0.77 19.48 1.29
C ALA A 238 0.36 19.51 2.76
N LEU A 239 0.00 20.68 3.30
CA LEU A 239 -0.54 20.85 4.66
C LEU A 239 -1.85 20.10 4.84
N THR A 240 -2.75 20.16 3.85
CA THR A 240 -4.02 19.42 3.89
C THR A 240 -3.79 17.91 3.95
N ILE A 241 -2.87 17.39 3.12
CA ILE A 241 -2.50 15.97 3.11
C ILE A 241 -1.86 15.58 4.45
N ALA A 242 -0.88 16.36 4.93
CA ALA A 242 -0.19 16.09 6.17
C ALA A 242 -1.14 16.11 7.38
N ALA A 243 -2.06 17.07 7.45
CA ALA A 243 -3.07 17.17 8.49
C ALA A 243 -4.04 15.97 8.46
N ALA A 244 -4.54 15.60 7.28
CA ALA A 244 -5.42 14.43 7.13
C ALA A 244 -4.72 13.15 7.58
N CYS A 245 -3.47 12.94 7.14
CA CYS A 245 -2.64 11.82 7.56
C CYS A 245 -2.42 11.80 9.09
N ALA A 246 -2.14 12.96 9.70
CA ALA A 246 -1.96 13.08 11.14
C ALA A 246 -3.23 12.72 11.92
N VAL A 247 -4.39 13.19 11.47
CA VAL A 247 -5.69 12.84 12.06
C VAL A 247 -5.97 11.35 11.97
N ILE A 248 -5.76 10.74 10.80
CA ILE A 248 -5.97 9.29 10.61
C ILE A 248 -5.01 8.48 11.49
N ALA A 249 -3.74 8.87 11.56
CA ALA A 249 -2.76 8.20 12.42
C ALA A 249 -3.13 8.34 13.91
N LEU A 250 -3.62 9.52 14.34
CA LEU A 250 -4.11 9.75 15.69
C LEU A 250 -5.33 8.89 16.00
N LEU A 251 -6.32 8.86 15.11
CA LEU A 251 -7.52 8.03 15.27
C LEU A 251 -7.18 6.54 15.33
N ALA A 252 -6.26 6.06 14.49
CA ALA A 252 -5.77 4.69 14.55
C ALA A 252 -5.08 4.37 15.88
N ALA A 253 -4.25 5.28 16.40
CA ALA A 253 -3.60 5.14 17.69
C ALA A 253 -4.61 5.14 18.87
N LEU A 254 -5.64 6.00 18.81
CA LEU A 254 -6.71 6.09 19.81
C LEU A 254 -7.66 4.90 19.78
N ALA A 255 -8.08 4.47 18.59
CA ALA A 255 -8.91 3.29 18.39
C ALA A 255 -8.21 2.03 18.93
N ARG A 256 -6.89 1.90 18.72
CA ARG A 256 -6.10 0.84 19.34
C ARG A 256 -6.12 0.93 20.88
N LYS A 257 -5.90 2.12 21.45
CA LYS A 257 -5.94 2.30 22.92
C LYS A 257 -7.31 1.93 23.53
N ARG A 258 -8.40 2.20 22.81
CA ARG A 258 -9.78 1.93 23.29
C ARG A 258 -10.28 0.52 23.03
N LEU A 259 -10.07 -0.01 21.82
CA LEU A 259 -10.56 -1.35 21.43
C LEU A 259 -9.62 -2.47 21.88
N PHE A 260 -8.35 -2.15 22.12
CA PHE A 260 -7.30 -3.13 22.37
C PHE A 260 -6.39 -2.72 23.54
N PRO A 261 -6.91 -2.41 24.75
CA PRO A 261 -6.07 -2.06 25.89
C PRO A 261 -5.16 -3.21 26.36
N ARG A 262 -5.39 -4.45 25.87
CA ARG A 262 -4.59 -5.65 26.19
C ARG A 262 -4.03 -6.41 24.99
N PHE A 263 -4.20 -5.91 23.76
CA PHE A 263 -3.49 -6.45 22.59
C PHE A 263 -2.11 -5.76 22.49
N SER A 264 -1.32 -5.97 23.54
CA SER A 264 0.13 -5.84 23.44
C SER A 264 0.60 -6.85 22.41
N LEU A 265 1.64 -6.52 21.65
CA LEU A 265 2.36 -7.51 20.85
C LEU A 265 2.80 -8.71 21.69
N ASP A 266 2.87 -8.55 23.01
CA ASP A 266 3.06 -9.62 23.99
C ASP A 266 1.95 -10.68 24.00
N PHE A 267 0.70 -10.37 23.61
CA PHE A 267 -0.38 -11.37 23.60
C PHE A 267 -0.26 -12.32 22.41
N ILE A 268 0.16 -11.81 21.24
CA ILE A 268 0.44 -12.65 20.06
C ILE A 268 1.76 -13.40 20.28
N CYS A 269 2.78 -12.76 20.88
CA CYS A 269 4.00 -13.45 21.28
C CYS A 269 3.75 -14.53 22.35
N ARG A 270 2.90 -14.29 23.35
CA ARG A 270 2.52 -15.30 24.36
C ARG A 270 1.69 -16.43 23.79
N LEU A 271 0.70 -16.16 22.94
CA LEU A 271 -0.08 -17.20 22.27
C LEU A 271 0.76 -18.08 21.33
N TRP A 272 1.85 -17.54 20.80
CA TRP A 272 2.80 -18.29 19.99
C TRP A 272 3.77 -19.11 20.85
N HIS A 273 4.16 -18.59 22.03
CA HIS A 273 5.00 -19.29 23.00
C HIS A 273 4.27 -20.37 23.81
N GLU A 274 2.95 -20.24 24.02
CA GLU A 274 2.11 -21.21 24.73
C GLU A 274 1.65 -22.39 23.86
N ARG A 275 1.94 -22.37 22.55
CA ARG A 275 1.65 -23.47 21.60
C ARG A 275 2.87 -24.32 21.22
N GLN A 276 4.02 -24.10 21.84
CA GLN A 276 5.19 -24.99 21.81
C GLN A 276 5.36 -25.66 23.16
#